data_AF-A0A2T5GYX1-F1
#
_entry.id   AF-A0A2T5GYX1-F1
#
_cell.length_a   1.000
_cell.length_b   1.000
_cell.length_c   1.000
_cell.angle_alpha   90.00
_cell.angle_beta   90.00
_cell.angle_gamma   90.00
#
_symmetry.space_group_name_H-M   'P 1'
#
loop_
_entity.id
_entity.type
_entity.pdbx_description
1 polymer ?
#
loop_
_entity_poly.entity_id
_entity_poly.type
_entity_poly.pdbx_seq_one_letter_code
_entity_poly.pdbx_strand_id
1 'polypeptide(L)' 'MTETEDDNGGKICCQWCGDMFPPEKMATAGLCESCVDVADEEMEP' A
#
# COMPACT_ATOMS: atom_id res chain seq x y z
N MET A 1 23.45 19.15 -3.47
CA MET A 1 22.54 18.22 -4.19
C MET A 1 21.71 17.64 -3.07
N THR A 2 20.47 18.07 -2.94
CA THR A 2 19.62 17.74 -1.79
C THR A 2 19.23 16.28 -1.89
N GLU A 3 19.92 15.44 -1.12
CA GLU A 3 19.47 14.10 -0.78
C GLU A 3 18.26 14.27 0.13
N THR A 4 17.09 14.46 -0.47
CA THR A 4 15.85 14.08 0.18
C THR A 4 15.80 12.56 0.06
N GLU A 5 16.59 11.89 0.90
CA GLU A 5 16.23 10.55 1.33
C GLU A 5 14.86 10.71 1.97
N ASP A 6 13.81 10.54 1.16
CA ASP A 6 12.54 10.05 1.64
C ASP A 6 12.84 8.70 2.30
N ASP A 7 13.31 8.76 3.54
CA ASP A 7 13.55 7.66 4.48
C ASP A 7 12.20 7.05 4.88
N ASN A 8 11.39 6.71 3.88
CA ASN A 8 10.23 5.87 4.07
C ASN A 8 10.59 4.41 3.84
N GLY A 9 11.87 4.03 3.82
CA GLY A 9 12.31 2.63 3.75
C GLY A 9 11.65 1.79 2.64
N GLY A 10 11.28 2.41 1.51
CA GLY A 10 10.56 1.76 0.41
C GLY A 10 9.08 1.46 0.67
N LYS A 11 8.48 1.96 1.75
CA LYS A 11 7.06 1.76 2.10
C LYS A 11 6.13 2.51 1.14
N ILE A 12 5.00 1.88 0.86
CA ILE A 12 3.93 2.32 -0.03
C ILE A 12 2.77 2.84 0.81
N CYS A 13 2.10 3.89 0.34
CA CYS A 13 0.90 4.42 0.99
C CYS A 13 -0.35 3.69 0.46
N CYS A 14 -1.20 3.22 1.37
CA CYS A 14 -2.45 2.59 1.02
C CYS A 14 -3.46 3.65 0.57
N GLN A 15 -3.97 3.52 -0.65
CA GLN A 15 -4.95 4.46 -1.19
C GLN A 15 -6.31 4.38 -0.50
N TRP A 16 -6.58 3.27 0.23
CA TRP A 16 -7.84 3.07 0.93
C TRP A 16 -7.82 3.62 2.36
N CYS A 17 -6.86 3.20 3.18
CA CYS A 17 -6.78 3.60 4.59
C CYS A 17 -5.74 4.70 4.88
N GLY A 18 -4.87 5.03 3.91
CA GLY A 18 -3.79 6.00 4.09
C GLY A 18 -2.59 5.46 4.90
N ASP A 19 -2.59 4.18 5.28
CA ASP A 19 -1.53 3.58 6.07
C ASP A 19 -0.26 3.32 5.23
N MET A 20 0.92 3.46 5.84
CA MET A 20 2.19 3.22 5.18
C MET A 20 2.68 1.80 5.48
N PHE A 21 2.72 0.95 4.45
CA PHE A 21 3.07 -0.45 4.57
C PHE A 21 4.27 -0.81 3.69
N PRO A 22 5.06 -1.84 4.05
CA PRO A 22 6.19 -2.27 3.22
C PRO A 22 5.69 -2.85 1.89
N PRO A 23 6.47 -2.76 0.80
CA PRO A 23 6.08 -3.25 -0.51
C PRO A 23 5.88 -4.78 -0.53
N GLU A 24 6.50 -5.51 0.41
CA GLU A 24 6.28 -6.94 0.62
C GLU A 24 4.84 -7.28 1.09
N LYS A 25 4.14 -6.32 1.69
CA LYS A 25 2.72 -6.43 2.10
C LYS A 25 1.77 -5.76 1.11
N MET A 26 2.25 -5.47 -0.09
CA MET A 26 1.45 -4.93 -1.19
C MET A 26 0.71 -6.08 -1.87
N ALA A 27 -0.60 -6.14 -1.66
CA ALA A 27 -1.41 -7.17 -2.28
C ALA A 27 -1.98 -6.75 -3.64
N THR A 28 -2.31 -5.47 -3.82
CA THR A 28 -2.68 -4.90 -5.13
C THR A 28 -2.11 -3.49 -5.30
N ALA A 29 -2.22 -2.93 -6.50
CA ALA A 29 -1.64 -1.65 -6.94
C ALA A 29 -2.02 -0.47 -6.03
N GLY A 30 -1.31 -0.32 -4.91
CA GLY A 30 -1.48 0.75 -3.92
C GLY A 30 -2.44 0.43 -2.78
N LEU A 31 -2.76 -0.84 -2.53
CA LEU A 31 -3.49 -1.26 -1.32
C LEU A 31 -2.64 -2.20 -0.47
N CYS A 32 -2.79 -2.07 0.85
CA CYS A 32 -2.21 -3.01 1.80
C CYS A 32 -3.00 -4.33 1.81
N GLU A 33 -2.34 -5.39 2.29
CA GLU A 33 -2.95 -6.70 2.57
C GLU A 33 -4.34 -6.60 3.22
N SER A 34 -4.48 -5.81 4.28
CA SER A 34 -5.75 -5.73 5.03
C SER A 34 -6.89 -5.01 4.28
N CYS A 35 -6.58 -4.20 3.26
CA CYS A 35 -7.60 -3.53 2.44
C CYS A 35 -7.84 -4.26 1.12
N VAL A 36 -6.96 -5.19 0.72
CA VAL A 36 -7.19 -5.96 -0.50
C VAL A 36 -8.31 -6.96 -0.32
N ASP A 37 -8.47 -7.56 0.87
CA ASP A 37 -9.53 -8.55 1.12
C ASP A 37 -10.90 -7.90 0.86
N VAL A 38 -11.08 -6.69 1.40
CA VAL A 38 -12.30 -5.88 1.16
C VAL A 38 -12.48 -5.49 -0.31
N ALA A 39 -11.38 -5.26 -1.04
CA ALA A 39 -11.45 -4.89 -2.46
C ALA A 39 -11.70 -6.10 -3.38
N ASP A 40 -11.25 -7.29 -2.99
CA ASP A 40 -11.42 -8.56 -3.73
C ASP A 40 -12.83 -9.13 -3.54
N GLU A 41 -13.38 -9.06 -2.31
CA GLU A 41 -14.76 -9.50 -1.99
C GLU A 41 -15.84 -8.69 -2.74
N GLU A 42 -15.57 -7.41 -3.06
CA GLU A 42 -16.48 -6.56 -3.85
C GLU A 42 -16.37 -6.81 -5.36
N MET A 43 -15.46 -7.69 -5.80
CA MET A 43 -15.30 -8.14 -7.19
C MET A 43 -15.83 -9.58 -7.39
N GLU A 44 -16.72 -10.08 -6.52
CA GLU A 44 -17.53 -11.25 -6.84
C GLU A 44 -18.83 -10.82 -7.56
N PRO A 45 -19.12 -11.34 -8.78
CA PRO A 45 -20.26 -10.93 -9.60
C PRO A 45 -21.64 -11.38 -9.09
#